data_AF-A0A0H4WSU3-F1
#
_entry.id   AF-A0A0H4WSU3-F1
#
_cell.length_a   1.000
_cell.length_b   1.000
_cell.length_c   1.000
_cell.angle_alpha   90.00
_cell.angle_beta   90.00
_cell.angle_gamma   90.00
#
_symmetry.space_group_name_H-M   'P 1'
#
loop_
_entity.id
_entity.type
_entity.pdbx_description
1 polymer ?
#
loop_
_entity_poly.entity_id
_entity_poly.type
_entity_poly.pdbx_seq_one_letter_code
_entity_poly.pdbx_strand_id
1 'polypeptide(L)'
;MASFRRALAVLLLATGCVPSPYERAAKSDTIDGYRAFLREYPQHDEVDAAEARLEELEFEEAKRLHTVIAYKRFLEAHPDGAHARTVKTLLEGLRFNAAQEADSVAGWRQFLQEHPDGVQRDEAKRLLTAVEARELATTEDPRKLAEYLRAAPDDPRRLDVESRLDAQAFAQAKASGAAKLFAYLKDFPAGAHREEARILLLGLEVEGLLVSGLVDEAEARVKAHPLGPKLTAFPERLARARAEFAAMTRSEPLAQAAHVGHYLRDIEDLKRALVAPDALDRWQAAEELGQHVSVRVLDPLLEALRAARNPLIRQHAFDSLRSVLAALPKPVAEYEVTSRLDALRARATSAELYLTVAALLDLSGQLAQASTEYQRAAESGAADPVILRRWVQIREERRQHFSSGVAARQLALWSLEVAQESQVTPEGRVPLASARQLCAAAVNARFAADAIARARAVSTEFPEDLAEFERKAADAKRLAEARLADAELVLREQAPGAKTCADRGVRERLESAEKERTAALNAVATKLPQVGRLLLEVAKERDPSPQVRAAASAKLTALNGVP
;
A
#
# COMPACT_ATOMS: atom_id res chain seq x y z
N MET A 1 -14.23 -114.24 -67.57
CA MET A 1 -15.29 -113.72 -68.46
C MET A 1 -15.21 -112.21 -68.48
N ALA A 2 -15.31 -111.62 -69.67
CA ALA A 2 -15.77 -110.26 -69.97
C ALA A 2 -15.03 -109.02 -69.41
N SER A 3 -14.40 -108.31 -70.35
CA SER A 3 -14.13 -106.87 -70.38
C SER A 3 -15.33 -106.02 -69.95
N PHE A 4 -15.11 -104.92 -69.22
CA PHE A 4 -15.45 -103.57 -69.70
C PHE A 4 -14.87 -102.46 -68.78
N ARG A 5 -14.22 -101.50 -69.45
CA ARG A 5 -13.74 -100.18 -69.03
C ARG A 5 -14.56 -99.48 -67.93
N ARG A 6 -13.86 -98.78 -67.02
CA ARG A 6 -14.12 -97.40 -66.55
C ARG A 6 -13.02 -97.02 -65.55
N ALA A 7 -12.11 -96.14 -65.95
CA ALA A 7 -12.21 -94.70 -65.67
C ALA A 7 -11.88 -94.38 -64.20
N LEU A 8 -10.58 -94.38 -63.86
CA LEU A 8 -10.04 -93.61 -62.73
C LEU A 8 -8.51 -93.53 -62.85
N ALA A 9 -8.03 -92.72 -63.80
CA ALA A 9 -6.60 -92.53 -64.02
C ALA A 9 -6.27 -91.06 -64.32
N VAL A 10 -6.82 -90.12 -63.55
CA VAL A 10 -6.37 -88.71 -63.52
C VAL A 10 -6.81 -88.10 -62.18
N LEU A 11 -5.95 -88.08 -61.16
CA LEU A 11 -5.91 -87.03 -60.13
C LEU A 11 -4.71 -87.25 -59.20
N LEU A 12 -4.00 -86.15 -58.86
CA LEU A 12 -2.88 -86.01 -57.92
C LEU A 12 -1.53 -86.50 -58.49
N LEU A 13 -0.58 -85.65 -58.87
CA LEU A 13 0.01 -84.57 -58.08
C LEU A 13 0.48 -83.43 -59.00
N ALA A 14 -0.30 -82.36 -59.08
CA ALA A 14 0.26 -81.03 -59.34
C ALA A 14 0.81 -80.53 -58.00
N THR A 15 2.08 -80.80 -57.70
CA THR A 15 2.82 -79.98 -56.74
C THR A 15 3.06 -78.63 -57.41
N GLY A 16 2.02 -77.80 -57.44
CA GLY A 16 2.22 -76.37 -57.61
C GLY A 16 3.14 -75.94 -56.48
N CYS A 17 4.28 -75.33 -56.83
CA CYS A 17 5.19 -74.72 -55.87
C CYS A 17 4.35 -73.88 -54.90
N VAL A 18 4.19 -74.36 -53.66
CA VAL A 18 3.63 -73.52 -52.60
C VAL A 18 4.71 -72.48 -52.35
N PRO A 19 4.48 -71.20 -52.71
CA PRO A 19 5.50 -70.18 -52.54
C PRO A 19 5.94 -70.16 -51.07
N SER A 20 7.25 -70.04 -50.86
CA SER A 20 7.86 -69.92 -49.54
C SER A 20 7.09 -68.89 -48.70
N PRO A 21 6.96 -69.06 -47.37
CA PRO A 21 6.31 -68.04 -46.52
C PRO A 21 6.86 -66.63 -46.76
N TYR A 22 8.16 -66.50 -47.04
CA TYR A 22 8.80 -65.24 -47.45
C TYR A 22 8.35 -64.78 -48.85
N GLU A 23 8.31 -65.66 -49.85
CA GLU A 23 7.81 -65.33 -51.20
C GLU A 23 6.35 -64.85 -51.20
N ARG A 24 5.52 -65.34 -50.27
CA ARG A 24 4.14 -64.84 -50.09
C ARG A 24 4.12 -63.41 -49.56
N ALA A 25 4.95 -63.11 -48.55
CA ALA A 25 5.12 -61.76 -48.03
C ALA A 25 5.68 -60.83 -49.11
N ALA A 26 6.74 -61.26 -49.81
CA ALA A 26 7.38 -60.54 -50.91
C ALA A 26 6.46 -60.27 -52.10
N LYS A 27 5.56 -61.21 -52.43
CA LYS A 27 4.56 -61.02 -53.48
C LYS A 27 3.46 -60.03 -53.08
N SER A 28 3.11 -59.96 -51.79
CA SER A 28 2.15 -58.98 -51.29
C SER A 28 2.75 -57.59 -51.11
N ASP A 29 4.05 -57.55 -50.76
CA ASP A 29 4.86 -56.34 -50.50
C ASP A 29 4.15 -55.30 -49.62
N THR A 30 3.53 -55.75 -48.52
CA THR A 30 2.81 -54.90 -47.57
C THR A 30 3.38 -55.00 -46.15
N ILE A 31 3.29 -53.91 -45.38
CA ILE A 31 3.67 -53.85 -43.97
C ILE A 31 3.00 -55.00 -43.19
N ASP A 32 1.70 -55.22 -43.38
CA ASP A 32 0.96 -56.30 -42.70
C ASP A 32 1.43 -57.69 -43.14
N GLY A 33 1.77 -57.87 -44.42
CA GLY A 33 2.29 -59.12 -44.96
C GLY A 33 3.65 -59.51 -44.35
N TYR A 34 4.58 -58.57 -44.25
CA TYR A 34 5.88 -58.83 -43.62
C TYR A 34 5.78 -58.96 -42.08
N ARG A 35 4.94 -58.15 -41.41
CA ARG A 35 4.69 -58.32 -39.96
C ARG A 35 4.08 -59.67 -39.63
N ALA A 36 3.15 -60.16 -40.45
CA ALA A 36 2.57 -61.49 -40.30
C ALA A 36 3.63 -62.58 -40.48
N PHE A 37 4.49 -62.47 -41.50
CA PHE A 37 5.61 -63.39 -41.71
C PHE A 37 6.57 -63.42 -40.51
N LEU A 38 7.04 -62.26 -40.04
CA LEU A 38 7.99 -62.17 -38.92
C LEU A 38 7.40 -62.72 -37.60
N ARG A 39 6.09 -62.54 -37.39
CA ARG A 39 5.39 -63.08 -36.21
C ARG A 39 5.21 -64.60 -36.28
N GLU A 40 4.89 -65.13 -37.46
CA GLU A 40 4.58 -66.55 -37.66
C GLU A 40 5.82 -67.42 -37.88
N TYR A 41 6.91 -66.83 -38.40
CA TYR A 41 8.14 -67.55 -38.78
C TYR A 41 9.43 -66.84 -38.29
N PRO A 42 9.63 -66.66 -36.97
CA PRO A 42 10.74 -65.86 -36.40
C PRO A 42 12.15 -66.47 -36.54
N GLN A 43 12.27 -67.71 -37.03
CA GLN A 43 13.55 -68.40 -37.24
C GLN A 43 13.80 -68.76 -38.71
N HIS A 44 13.04 -68.18 -39.64
CA HIS A 44 13.21 -68.44 -41.06
C HIS A 44 14.51 -67.82 -41.59
N ASP A 45 15.15 -68.46 -42.57
CA ASP A 45 16.42 -68.01 -43.18
C ASP A 45 16.35 -66.60 -43.85
N GLU A 46 15.15 -66.03 -43.98
CA GLU A 46 14.88 -64.75 -44.67
C GLU A 46 14.30 -63.70 -43.71
N VAL A 47 14.41 -63.92 -42.39
CA VAL A 47 13.96 -62.95 -41.37
C VAL A 47 14.66 -61.62 -41.55
N ASP A 48 15.99 -61.60 -41.69
CA ASP A 48 16.77 -60.36 -41.89
C ASP A 48 16.34 -59.60 -43.15
N ALA A 49 16.04 -60.31 -44.24
CA ALA A 49 15.56 -59.73 -45.49
C ALA A 49 14.14 -59.15 -45.34
N ALA A 50 13.25 -59.85 -44.62
CA ALA A 50 11.91 -59.38 -44.31
C ALA A 50 11.90 -58.20 -43.34
N GLU A 51 12.79 -58.15 -42.34
CA GLU A 51 12.96 -57.02 -41.43
C GLU A 51 13.46 -55.78 -42.17
N ALA A 52 14.48 -55.93 -43.03
CA ALA A 52 14.99 -54.82 -43.85
C ALA A 52 13.92 -54.26 -44.80
N ARG A 53 13.13 -55.14 -45.44
CA ARG A 53 12.05 -54.72 -46.35
C ARG A 53 10.86 -54.11 -45.60
N LEU A 54 10.53 -54.62 -44.41
CA LEU A 54 9.53 -54.04 -43.54
C LEU A 54 9.95 -52.63 -43.07
N GLU A 55 11.20 -52.45 -42.65
CA GLU A 55 11.75 -51.15 -42.28
C GLU A 55 11.62 -50.15 -43.45
N GLU A 56 11.98 -50.56 -44.67
CA GLU A 56 11.88 -49.72 -45.87
C GLU A 56 10.44 -49.29 -46.16
N LEU A 57 9.48 -50.22 -46.09
CA LEU A 57 8.06 -49.92 -46.29
C LEU A 57 7.49 -49.00 -45.19
N GLU A 58 7.87 -49.22 -43.93
CA GLU A 58 7.45 -48.36 -42.82
C GLU A 58 8.11 -46.97 -42.89
N PHE A 59 9.34 -46.89 -43.38
CA PHE A 59 10.02 -45.62 -43.66
C PHE A 59 9.31 -44.84 -44.76
N GLU A 60 8.99 -45.47 -45.89
CA GLU A 60 8.26 -44.82 -46.99
C GLU A 60 6.86 -44.39 -46.57
N GLU A 61 6.15 -45.18 -45.76
CA GLU A 61 4.85 -44.79 -45.19
C GLU A 61 5.00 -43.61 -44.22
N ALA A 62 6.00 -43.62 -43.34
CA ALA A 62 6.27 -42.50 -42.44
C ALA A 62 6.63 -41.22 -43.20
N LYS A 63 7.39 -41.35 -44.29
CA LYS A 63 7.76 -40.25 -45.20
C LYS A 63 6.56 -39.72 -45.98
N ARG A 64 5.66 -40.59 -46.43
CA ARG A 64 4.40 -40.23 -47.09
C ARG A 64 3.47 -39.47 -46.15
N LEU A 65 3.36 -39.91 -44.90
CA LEU A 65 2.53 -39.25 -43.88
C LEU A 65 3.15 -37.92 -43.42
N HIS A 66 4.48 -37.84 -43.33
CA HIS A 66 5.23 -36.65 -42.96
C HIS A 66 4.71 -35.93 -41.70
N THR A 67 4.43 -36.69 -40.64
CA THR A 67 3.97 -36.16 -39.34
C THR A 67 4.92 -36.55 -38.22
N VAL A 68 4.94 -35.72 -37.16
CA VAL A 68 5.65 -36.02 -35.90
C VAL A 68 5.29 -37.41 -35.36
N ILE A 69 4.00 -37.78 -35.41
CA ILE A 69 3.51 -39.07 -34.90
C ILE A 69 4.05 -40.23 -35.74
N ALA A 70 4.03 -40.12 -37.08
CA ALA A 70 4.51 -41.17 -37.96
C ALA A 70 6.03 -41.42 -37.78
N TYR A 71 6.82 -40.35 -37.67
CA TYR A 71 8.27 -40.48 -37.43
C TYR A 71 8.61 -40.95 -36.02
N LYS A 72 7.88 -40.51 -34.98
CA LYS A 72 8.06 -41.07 -33.62
C LYS A 72 7.77 -42.56 -33.58
N ARG A 73 6.67 -43.01 -34.21
CA ARG A 73 6.33 -44.44 -34.30
C ARG A 73 7.41 -45.24 -35.03
N PHE A 74 7.96 -44.71 -36.13
CA PHE A 74 9.07 -45.35 -36.82
C PHE A 74 10.31 -45.48 -35.92
N LEU A 75 10.69 -44.42 -35.20
CA LEU A 75 11.86 -44.44 -34.32
C LEU A 75 11.66 -45.31 -33.07
N GLU A 76 10.43 -45.50 -32.62
CA GLU A 76 10.07 -46.46 -31.57
C GLU A 76 10.21 -47.91 -32.07
N ALA A 77 9.85 -48.18 -33.33
CA ALA A 77 9.92 -49.51 -33.94
C ALA A 77 11.35 -49.87 -34.40
N HIS A 78 12.11 -48.90 -34.92
CA HIS A 78 13.43 -49.07 -35.54
C HIS A 78 14.46 -48.06 -34.99
N PRO A 79 14.83 -48.12 -33.70
CA PRO A 79 15.68 -47.12 -33.06
C PRO A 79 17.10 -47.03 -33.66
N ASP A 80 17.61 -48.16 -34.14
CA ASP A 80 18.95 -48.33 -34.74
C ASP A 80 18.90 -48.82 -36.20
N GLY A 81 17.72 -48.75 -36.84
CA GLY A 81 17.51 -49.15 -38.24
C GLY A 81 18.32 -48.32 -39.24
N ALA A 82 18.44 -48.82 -40.48
CA ALA A 82 19.20 -48.17 -41.55
C ALA A 82 18.74 -46.73 -41.82
N HIS A 83 17.43 -46.47 -41.67
CA HIS A 83 16.81 -45.16 -41.89
C HIS A 83 16.63 -44.33 -40.61
N ALA A 84 17.01 -44.85 -39.43
CA ALA A 84 16.80 -44.17 -38.15
C ALA A 84 17.44 -42.78 -38.10
N ARG A 85 18.64 -42.60 -38.67
CA ARG A 85 19.30 -41.29 -38.77
C ARG A 85 18.49 -40.33 -39.66
N THR A 86 18.04 -40.82 -40.82
CA THR A 86 17.24 -40.03 -41.77
C THR A 86 15.92 -39.58 -41.14
N VAL A 87 15.24 -40.48 -40.42
CA VAL A 87 13.98 -40.15 -39.73
C VAL A 87 14.20 -39.18 -38.56
N LYS A 88 15.30 -39.29 -37.81
CA LYS A 88 15.67 -38.30 -36.79
C LYS A 88 15.83 -36.90 -37.39
N THR A 89 16.49 -36.77 -38.55
CA THR A 89 16.62 -35.49 -39.26
C THR A 89 15.27 -34.96 -39.79
N LEU A 90 14.41 -35.83 -40.33
CA LEU A 90 13.08 -35.43 -40.80
C LEU A 90 12.17 -34.95 -39.64
N LEU A 91 12.23 -35.65 -38.49
CA LEU A 91 11.52 -35.27 -37.28
C LEU A 91 12.04 -33.93 -36.72
N GLU A 92 13.35 -33.75 -36.65
CA GLU A 92 13.97 -32.48 -36.24
C GLU A 92 13.48 -31.32 -37.13
N GLY A 93 13.48 -31.49 -38.45
CA GLY A 93 12.99 -30.47 -39.39
C GLY A 93 11.52 -30.09 -39.16
N LEU A 94 10.65 -31.07 -38.90
CA LEU A 94 9.25 -30.79 -38.52
C LEU A 94 9.14 -30.01 -37.21
N ARG A 95 9.95 -30.37 -36.20
CA ARG A 95 9.94 -29.68 -34.90
C ARG A 95 10.50 -28.27 -34.99
N PHE A 96 11.55 -28.07 -35.79
CA PHE A 96 12.12 -26.77 -36.06
C PHE A 96 11.10 -25.86 -36.76
N ASN A 97 10.42 -26.36 -37.80
CA ASN A 97 9.37 -25.60 -38.50
C ASN A 97 8.22 -25.24 -37.55
N ALA A 98 7.80 -26.17 -36.69
CA ALA A 98 6.77 -25.89 -35.68
C ALA A 98 7.22 -24.82 -34.67
N ALA A 99 8.49 -24.82 -34.24
CA ALA A 99 9.03 -23.78 -33.38
C ALA A 99 9.14 -22.43 -34.10
N GLN A 100 9.48 -22.45 -35.39
CA GLN A 100 9.52 -21.27 -36.24
C GLN A 100 8.15 -20.65 -36.48
N GLU A 101 7.12 -21.48 -36.68
CA GLU A 101 5.73 -21.03 -36.81
C GLU A 101 5.18 -20.47 -35.49
N ALA A 102 5.51 -21.11 -34.36
CA ALA A 102 5.12 -20.63 -33.04
C ALA A 102 5.82 -19.31 -32.66
N ASP A 103 7.04 -19.08 -33.18
CA ASP A 103 7.84 -17.88 -33.03
C ASP A 103 7.89 -17.31 -31.60
N SER A 104 8.03 -18.22 -30.63
CA SER A 104 7.93 -17.94 -29.20
C SER A 104 9.08 -18.55 -28.40
N VAL A 105 9.42 -17.94 -27.28
CA VAL A 105 10.46 -18.45 -26.36
C VAL A 105 10.16 -19.88 -25.92
N ALA A 106 8.89 -20.20 -25.63
CA ALA A 106 8.47 -21.54 -25.23
C ALA A 106 8.70 -22.58 -26.35
N GLY A 107 8.32 -22.26 -27.59
CA GLY A 107 8.49 -23.16 -28.75
C GLY A 107 9.97 -23.46 -29.03
N TRP A 108 10.83 -22.45 -29.02
CA TRP A 108 12.27 -22.63 -29.24
C TRP A 108 12.95 -23.36 -28.08
N ARG A 109 12.58 -23.09 -26.82
CA ARG A 109 13.10 -23.83 -25.66
C ARG A 109 12.71 -25.30 -25.70
N GLN A 110 11.47 -25.59 -26.09
CA GLN A 110 11.01 -26.97 -26.26
C GLN A 110 11.80 -27.69 -27.37
N PHE A 111 12.02 -27.05 -28.51
CA PHE A 111 12.84 -27.63 -29.59
C PHE A 111 14.26 -27.95 -29.10
N LEU A 112 14.93 -27.01 -28.42
CA LEU A 112 16.28 -27.21 -27.89
C LEU A 112 16.35 -28.27 -26.78
N GLN A 113 15.26 -28.50 -26.06
CA GLN A 113 15.15 -29.57 -25.07
C GLN A 113 14.94 -30.94 -25.73
N GLU A 114 14.12 -31.03 -26.78
CA GLU A 114 13.86 -32.27 -27.53
C GLU A 114 15.04 -32.66 -28.44
N HIS A 115 15.83 -31.69 -28.91
CA HIS A 115 16.93 -31.86 -29.86
C HIS A 115 18.23 -31.13 -29.43
N PRO A 116 18.86 -31.51 -28.29
CA PRO A 116 20.01 -30.79 -27.74
C PRO A 116 21.28 -30.86 -28.62
N ASP A 117 21.41 -31.89 -29.45
CA ASP A 117 22.55 -32.17 -30.34
C ASP A 117 22.15 -32.18 -31.83
N GLY A 118 21.00 -31.59 -32.17
CA GLY A 118 20.47 -31.54 -33.54
C GLY A 118 21.28 -30.66 -34.50
N VAL A 119 21.12 -30.88 -35.80
CA VAL A 119 21.80 -30.08 -36.85
C VAL A 119 21.38 -28.62 -36.83
N GLN A 120 20.12 -28.34 -36.46
CA GLN A 120 19.52 -27.01 -36.42
C GLN A 120 19.65 -26.34 -35.04
N ARG A 121 20.34 -26.97 -34.09
CA ARG A 121 20.53 -26.47 -32.71
C ARG A 121 21.07 -25.04 -32.68
N ASP A 122 22.14 -24.75 -33.43
CA ASP A 122 22.81 -23.45 -33.36
C ASP A 122 21.94 -22.34 -33.99
N GLU A 123 21.19 -22.66 -35.06
CA GLU A 123 20.21 -21.72 -35.63
C GLU A 123 19.01 -21.53 -34.70
N ALA A 124 18.50 -22.59 -34.06
CA ALA A 124 17.43 -22.50 -33.08
C ALA A 124 17.83 -21.66 -31.86
N LYS A 125 19.08 -21.73 -31.41
CA LYS A 125 19.61 -20.82 -30.38
C LYS A 125 19.62 -19.37 -30.86
N ARG A 126 20.04 -19.12 -32.09
CA ARG A 126 20.03 -17.77 -32.69
C ARG A 126 18.61 -17.19 -32.76
N LEU A 127 17.64 -18.00 -33.19
CA LEU A 127 16.23 -17.62 -33.27
C LEU A 127 15.61 -17.43 -31.88
N LEU A 128 15.93 -18.30 -30.91
CA LEU A 128 15.54 -18.11 -29.51
C LEU A 128 16.02 -16.76 -28.99
N THR A 129 17.31 -16.44 -29.15
CA THR A 129 17.86 -15.15 -28.71
C THR A 129 17.18 -13.97 -29.41
N ALA A 130 16.84 -14.09 -30.70
CA ALA A 130 16.12 -13.06 -31.43
C ALA A 130 14.69 -12.84 -30.89
N VAL A 131 13.97 -13.92 -30.58
CA VAL A 131 12.62 -13.83 -29.99
C VAL A 131 12.68 -13.29 -28.56
N GLU A 132 13.62 -13.76 -27.73
CA GLU A 132 13.85 -13.22 -26.38
C GLU A 132 14.18 -11.72 -26.43
N ALA A 133 14.98 -11.29 -27.39
CA ALA A 133 15.27 -9.86 -27.60
C ALA A 133 14.01 -9.06 -27.98
N ARG A 134 13.16 -9.60 -28.86
CA ARG A 134 11.92 -8.95 -29.28
C ARG A 134 10.90 -8.87 -28.14
N GLU A 135 10.74 -9.94 -27.36
CA GLU A 135 9.87 -9.95 -26.18
C GLU A 135 10.36 -8.95 -25.12
N LEU A 136 11.67 -8.91 -24.87
CA LEU A 136 12.26 -7.95 -23.93
C LEU A 136 12.08 -6.50 -24.39
N ALA A 137 12.23 -6.23 -25.69
CA ALA A 137 12.06 -4.90 -26.26
C ALA A 137 10.62 -4.38 -26.13
N THR A 138 9.63 -5.28 -26.10
CA THR A 138 8.19 -4.93 -26.10
C THR A 138 7.51 -5.07 -24.75
N THR A 139 8.07 -5.85 -23.81
CA THR A 139 7.45 -6.06 -22.50
C THR A 139 7.45 -4.79 -21.65
N GLU A 140 6.30 -4.42 -21.11
CA GLU A 140 6.20 -3.35 -20.12
C GLU A 140 6.14 -3.89 -18.68
N ASP A 141 6.13 -5.22 -18.49
CA ASP A 141 6.05 -5.84 -17.17
C ASP A 141 7.34 -5.65 -16.35
N PRO A 142 7.31 -4.88 -15.24
CA PRO A 142 8.49 -4.63 -14.42
C PRO A 142 9.11 -5.91 -13.85
N ARG A 143 8.30 -6.96 -13.62
CA ARG A 143 8.79 -8.23 -13.07
C ARG A 143 9.69 -8.96 -14.05
N LYS A 144 9.29 -9.00 -15.33
CA LYS A 144 10.08 -9.60 -16.41
C LYS A 144 11.38 -8.84 -16.65
N LEU A 145 11.33 -7.51 -16.62
CA LEU A 145 12.52 -6.66 -16.72
C LEU A 145 13.48 -6.92 -15.55
N ALA A 146 12.97 -6.98 -14.31
CA ALA A 146 13.78 -7.27 -13.13
C ALA A 146 14.33 -8.72 -13.10
N GLU A 147 13.61 -9.69 -13.66
CA GLU A 147 14.11 -11.05 -13.85
C GLU A 147 15.26 -11.10 -14.86
N TYR A 148 15.11 -10.43 -16.00
CA TYR A 148 16.16 -10.30 -17.00
C TYR A 148 17.45 -9.70 -16.41
N LEU A 149 17.34 -8.60 -15.66
CA LEU A 149 18.50 -7.95 -15.03
C LEU A 149 19.24 -8.86 -14.04
N ARG A 150 18.54 -9.81 -13.40
CA ARG A 150 19.14 -10.81 -12.51
C ARG A 150 19.78 -11.96 -13.27
N ALA A 151 19.15 -12.40 -14.37
CA ALA A 151 19.60 -13.55 -15.15
C ALA A 151 20.78 -13.25 -16.08
N ALA A 152 20.88 -12.01 -16.58
CA ALA A 152 21.88 -11.61 -17.57
C ALA A 152 22.59 -10.29 -17.18
N PRO A 153 23.43 -10.29 -16.14
CA PRO A 153 24.05 -9.07 -15.62
C PRO A 153 25.04 -8.41 -16.60
N ASP A 154 25.65 -9.19 -17.49
CA ASP A 154 26.69 -8.72 -18.44
C ASP A 154 26.14 -8.41 -19.84
N ASP A 155 24.82 -8.52 -20.06
CA ASP A 155 24.24 -8.28 -21.38
C ASP A 155 24.26 -6.78 -21.73
N PRO A 156 24.71 -6.37 -22.94
CA PRO A 156 24.74 -4.96 -23.36
C PRO A 156 23.39 -4.24 -23.28
N ARG A 157 22.26 -4.95 -23.39
CA ARG A 157 20.90 -4.39 -23.31
C ARG A 157 20.49 -4.03 -21.89
N ARG A 158 21.29 -4.41 -20.88
CA ARG A 158 21.05 -4.09 -19.47
C ARG A 158 20.73 -2.61 -19.26
N LEU A 159 21.52 -1.70 -19.85
CA LEU A 159 21.35 -0.26 -19.66
C LEU A 159 19.99 0.25 -20.17
N ASP A 160 19.50 -0.27 -21.29
CA ASP A 160 18.17 0.05 -21.82
C ASP A 160 17.07 -0.45 -20.86
N VAL A 161 17.20 -1.69 -20.40
CA VAL A 161 16.23 -2.29 -19.48
C VAL A 161 16.19 -1.56 -18.14
N GLU A 162 17.35 -1.17 -17.59
CA GLU A 162 17.44 -0.37 -16.38
C GLU A 162 16.78 1.00 -16.56
N SER A 163 17.05 1.67 -17.69
CA SER A 163 16.45 2.97 -18.03
C SER A 163 14.91 2.88 -18.13
N ARG A 164 14.39 1.82 -18.76
CA ARG A 164 12.95 1.57 -18.86
C ARG A 164 12.30 1.30 -17.51
N LEU A 165 12.95 0.47 -16.68
CA LEU A 165 12.46 0.18 -15.33
C LEU A 165 12.45 1.44 -14.45
N ASP A 166 13.49 2.27 -14.56
CA ASP A 166 13.59 3.58 -13.90
C ASP A 166 12.46 4.51 -14.35
N ALA A 167 12.24 4.65 -15.66
CA ALA A 167 11.16 5.47 -16.22
C ALA A 167 9.77 5.01 -15.77
N GLN A 168 9.52 3.70 -15.74
CA GLN A 168 8.26 3.14 -15.26
C GLN A 168 8.07 3.36 -13.75
N ALA A 169 9.12 3.12 -12.95
CA ALA A 169 9.08 3.35 -11.51
C ALA A 169 8.80 4.83 -11.20
N PHE A 170 9.44 5.76 -11.92
CA PHE A 170 9.17 7.18 -11.80
C PHE A 170 7.74 7.55 -12.22
N ALA A 171 7.26 7.04 -13.36
CA ALA A 171 5.90 7.31 -13.83
C ALA A 171 4.85 6.85 -12.81
N GLN A 172 5.03 5.64 -12.24
CA GLN A 172 4.19 5.13 -11.17
C GLN A 172 4.28 6.02 -9.92
N ALA A 173 5.49 6.44 -9.54
CA ALA A 173 5.71 7.28 -8.38
C ALA A 173 5.02 8.64 -8.51
N LYS A 174 5.18 9.29 -9.67
CA LYS A 174 4.54 10.57 -10.01
C LYS A 174 3.02 10.49 -9.94
N ALA A 175 2.42 9.38 -10.39
CA ALA A 175 0.98 9.17 -10.34
C ALA A 175 0.45 8.86 -8.92
N SER A 176 1.28 8.32 -8.04
CA SER A 176 0.86 7.78 -6.74
C SER A 176 1.04 8.74 -5.57
N GLY A 177 1.88 9.77 -5.69
CA GLY A 177 2.06 10.80 -4.66
C GLY A 177 3.43 10.78 -3.98
N ALA A 178 3.56 11.59 -2.93
CA ALA A 178 4.82 11.85 -2.24
C ALA A 178 5.48 10.56 -1.70
N ALA A 179 4.69 9.64 -1.13
CA ALA A 179 5.21 8.41 -0.55
C ALA A 179 5.99 7.58 -1.58
N LYS A 180 5.49 7.48 -2.81
CA LYS A 180 6.15 6.74 -3.89
C LYS A 180 7.31 7.52 -4.51
N LEU A 181 7.27 8.84 -4.53
CA LEU A 181 8.41 9.66 -4.96
C LEU A 181 9.61 9.51 -4.01
N PHE A 182 9.39 9.48 -2.70
CA PHE A 182 10.44 9.17 -1.73
C PHE A 182 10.99 7.74 -1.91
N ALA A 183 10.12 6.74 -2.11
CA ALA A 183 10.55 5.37 -2.39
C ALA A 183 11.39 5.28 -3.68
N TYR A 184 10.96 5.94 -4.75
CA TYR A 184 11.71 6.02 -6.00
C TYR A 184 13.12 6.59 -5.80
N LEU A 185 13.26 7.67 -5.05
CA LEU A 185 14.58 8.27 -4.76
C LEU A 185 15.51 7.34 -3.96
N LYS A 186 14.95 6.42 -3.17
CA LYS A 186 15.69 5.41 -2.42
C LYS A 186 16.08 4.22 -3.29
N ASP A 187 15.15 3.73 -4.10
CA ASP A 187 15.34 2.55 -4.95
C ASP A 187 16.21 2.87 -6.18
N PHE A 188 16.17 4.11 -6.66
CA PHE A 188 16.92 4.61 -7.83
C PHE A 188 17.80 5.82 -7.47
N PRO A 189 18.84 5.65 -6.62
CA PRO A 189 19.67 6.76 -6.15
C PRO A 189 20.46 7.44 -7.27
N ALA A 190 20.67 6.77 -8.41
CA ALA A 190 21.30 7.31 -9.62
C ALA A 190 20.35 7.28 -10.83
N GLY A 191 19.03 7.21 -10.62
CA GLY A 191 18.03 7.20 -11.68
C GLY A 191 18.00 8.50 -12.49
N ALA A 192 17.61 8.41 -13.75
CA ALA A 192 17.52 9.53 -14.69
C ALA A 192 16.48 10.56 -14.24
N HIS A 193 15.39 10.12 -13.60
CA HIS A 193 14.31 11.00 -13.14
C HIS A 193 14.47 11.46 -11.68
N ARG A 194 15.64 11.24 -11.06
CA ARG A 194 15.93 11.67 -9.68
C ARG A 194 15.68 13.16 -9.47
N GLU A 195 16.10 13.99 -10.42
CA GLU A 195 15.93 15.44 -10.30
C GLU A 195 14.44 15.84 -10.41
N GLU A 196 13.71 15.26 -11.36
CA GLU A 196 12.28 15.49 -11.53
C GLU A 196 11.48 15.12 -10.27
N ALA A 197 11.80 13.98 -9.66
CA ALA A 197 11.19 13.57 -8.39
C ALA A 197 11.45 14.59 -7.27
N ARG A 198 12.66 15.15 -7.18
CA ARG A 198 13.00 16.20 -6.21
C ARG A 198 12.28 17.52 -6.47
N ILE A 199 12.09 17.89 -7.74
CA ILE A 199 11.33 19.09 -8.11
C ILE A 199 9.87 18.93 -7.66
N LEU A 200 9.26 17.76 -7.89
CA LEU A 200 7.88 17.48 -7.45
C LEU A 200 7.74 17.56 -5.93
N LEU A 201 8.67 16.95 -5.18
CA LEU A 201 8.68 17.00 -3.71
C LEU A 201 8.88 18.42 -3.17
N LEU A 202 9.81 19.20 -3.75
CA LEU A 202 9.99 20.61 -3.40
C LEU A 202 8.73 21.43 -3.70
N GLY A 203 8.03 21.13 -4.80
CA GLY A 203 6.75 21.74 -5.13
C GLY A 203 5.70 21.51 -4.05
N LEU A 204 5.64 20.32 -3.46
CA LEU A 204 4.74 19.99 -2.35
C LEU A 204 5.14 20.67 -1.04
N GLU A 205 6.45 20.74 -0.74
CA GLU A 205 6.99 21.47 0.42
C GLU A 205 6.57 22.94 0.39
N VAL A 206 6.79 23.59 -0.75
CA VAL A 206 6.49 25.01 -0.94
C VAL A 206 4.99 25.26 -0.97
N GLU A 207 4.21 24.36 -1.57
CA GLU A 207 2.75 24.41 -1.50
C GLU A 207 2.26 24.36 -0.04
N GLY A 208 2.86 23.50 0.79
CA GLY A 208 2.58 23.43 2.22
C GLY A 208 2.79 24.76 2.94
N LEU A 209 3.86 25.48 2.62
CA LEU A 209 4.12 26.81 3.17
C LEU A 209 3.08 27.84 2.69
N LEU A 210 2.76 27.85 1.39
CA LEU A 210 1.78 28.78 0.81
C LEU A 210 0.38 28.60 1.42
N VAL A 211 -0.12 27.35 1.51
CA VAL A 211 -1.45 27.09 2.09
C VAL A 211 -1.52 27.43 3.58
N SER A 212 -0.37 27.40 4.26
CA SER A 212 -0.22 27.77 5.66
C SER A 212 -0.15 29.28 5.91
N GLY A 213 -0.19 30.10 4.85
CA GLY A 213 -0.03 31.55 4.93
C GLY A 213 1.42 32.01 5.14
N LEU A 214 2.40 31.11 5.02
CA LEU A 214 3.83 31.38 5.22
C LEU A 214 4.49 31.86 3.91
N VAL A 215 3.92 32.91 3.33
CA VAL A 215 4.23 33.37 1.97
C VAL A 215 5.70 33.78 1.81
N ASP A 216 6.23 34.54 2.78
CA ASP A 216 7.61 35.02 2.72
C ASP A 216 8.62 33.87 2.89
N GLU A 217 8.30 32.90 3.74
CA GLU A 217 9.13 31.71 3.93
C GLU A 217 9.13 30.82 2.68
N ALA A 218 7.98 30.68 2.01
CA ALA A 218 7.88 29.96 0.74
C ALA A 218 8.77 30.60 -0.34
N GLU A 219 8.73 31.93 -0.47
CA GLU A 219 9.57 32.68 -1.41
C GLU A 219 11.06 32.56 -1.07
N ALA A 220 11.43 32.72 0.21
CA ALA A 220 12.80 32.53 0.67
C ALA A 220 13.30 31.11 0.39
N ARG A 221 12.46 30.10 0.65
CA ARG A 221 12.77 28.68 0.44
C ARG A 221 13.04 28.37 -1.03
N VAL A 222 12.25 28.90 -1.95
CA VAL A 222 12.45 28.74 -3.41
C VAL A 222 13.71 29.47 -3.87
N LYS A 223 13.91 30.72 -3.44
CA LYS A 223 15.07 31.53 -3.81
C LYS A 223 16.40 30.91 -3.36
N ALA A 224 16.43 30.30 -2.18
CA ALA A 224 17.61 29.67 -1.63
C ALA A 224 17.90 28.27 -2.19
N HIS A 225 16.94 27.61 -2.83
CA HIS A 225 17.08 26.22 -3.26
C HIS A 225 17.63 26.09 -4.68
N PRO A 226 18.60 25.18 -4.95
CA PRO A 226 19.15 24.97 -6.29
C PRO A 226 18.11 24.60 -7.36
N LEU A 227 17.05 23.88 -6.98
CA LEU A 227 15.95 23.50 -7.88
C LEU A 227 14.82 24.53 -7.94
N GLY A 228 14.90 25.63 -7.19
CA GLY A 228 13.88 26.67 -7.15
C GLY A 228 13.48 27.22 -8.53
N PRO A 229 14.45 27.57 -9.42
CA PRO A 229 14.15 28.03 -10.78
C PRO A 229 13.39 27.02 -11.64
N LYS A 230 13.37 25.73 -11.27
CA LYS A 230 12.66 24.67 -12.00
C LYS A 230 11.19 24.55 -11.61
N LEU A 231 10.73 25.28 -10.58
CA LEU A 231 9.32 25.34 -10.17
C LEU A 231 8.55 26.35 -11.03
N THR A 232 8.24 25.99 -12.27
CA THR A 232 7.61 26.88 -13.24
C THR A 232 6.24 27.43 -12.81
N ALA A 233 5.47 26.66 -12.04
CA ALA A 233 4.16 27.08 -11.51
C ALA A 233 4.22 27.94 -10.24
N PHE A 234 5.41 28.11 -9.64
CA PHE A 234 5.54 28.80 -8.35
C PHE A 234 5.13 30.29 -8.39
N PRO A 235 5.50 31.11 -9.41
CA PRO A 235 5.14 32.52 -9.42
C PRO A 235 3.63 32.78 -9.39
N GLU A 236 2.85 31.98 -10.14
CA GLU A 236 1.39 32.08 -10.15
C GLU A 236 0.79 31.71 -8.79
N ARG A 237 1.25 30.61 -8.20
CA ARG A 237 0.81 30.18 -6.86
C ARG A 237 1.17 31.18 -5.78
N LEU A 238 2.36 31.78 -5.85
CA LEU A 238 2.80 32.82 -4.92
C LEU A 238 1.92 34.07 -5.03
N ALA A 239 1.59 34.51 -6.26
CA ALA A 239 0.70 35.64 -6.48
C ALA A 239 -0.71 35.37 -5.92
N ARG A 240 -1.25 34.18 -6.13
CA ARG A 240 -2.52 33.74 -5.55
C ARG A 240 -2.46 33.77 -4.01
N ALA A 241 -1.44 33.18 -3.40
CA ALA A 241 -1.30 33.13 -1.95
C ALA A 241 -1.16 34.55 -1.33
N ARG A 242 -0.45 35.47 -2.00
CA ARG A 242 -0.38 36.89 -1.59
C ARG A 242 -1.75 37.57 -1.63
N ALA A 243 -2.54 37.33 -2.68
CA ALA A 243 -3.89 37.89 -2.78
C ALA A 243 -4.81 37.35 -1.68
N GLU A 244 -4.76 36.04 -1.41
CA GLU A 244 -5.51 35.40 -0.33
C GLU A 244 -5.11 35.97 1.03
N PHE A 245 -3.81 36.09 1.31
CA PHE A 245 -3.29 36.69 2.54
C PHE A 245 -3.77 38.13 2.70
N ALA A 246 -3.63 38.96 1.65
CA ALA A 246 -4.09 40.35 1.66
C ALA A 246 -5.59 40.48 1.92
N ALA A 247 -6.41 39.54 1.45
CA ALA A 247 -7.85 39.51 1.73
C ALA A 247 -8.16 39.16 3.20
N MET A 248 -7.40 38.22 3.79
CA MET A 248 -7.57 37.81 5.19
C MET A 248 -7.08 38.87 6.20
N THR A 249 -6.06 39.65 5.85
CA THR A 249 -5.48 40.69 6.72
C THR A 249 -6.18 42.04 6.62
N ARG A 250 -7.35 42.09 5.99
CA ARG A 250 -8.16 43.30 5.89
C ARG A 250 -8.64 43.78 7.25
N SER A 251 -8.75 45.10 7.41
CA SER A 251 -9.18 45.72 8.67
C SER A 251 -10.69 45.73 8.85
N GLU A 252 -11.48 45.46 7.81
CA GLU A 252 -12.93 45.41 7.92
C GLU A 252 -13.39 44.28 8.85
N PRO A 253 -14.23 44.57 9.87
CA PRO A 253 -14.64 43.56 10.87
C PRO A 253 -15.29 42.32 10.26
N LEU A 254 -16.05 42.48 9.16
CA LEU A 254 -16.69 41.36 8.48
C LEU A 254 -15.67 40.44 7.76
N ALA A 255 -14.58 41.00 7.25
CA ALA A 255 -13.50 40.20 6.64
C ALA A 255 -12.73 39.43 7.71
N GLN A 256 -12.44 40.07 8.85
CA GLN A 256 -11.79 39.43 9.99
C GLN A 256 -12.64 38.28 10.56
N ALA A 257 -13.93 38.54 10.82
CA ALA A 257 -14.85 37.53 11.32
C ALA A 257 -15.09 36.38 10.34
N ALA A 258 -14.77 36.52 9.05
CA ALA A 258 -14.88 35.44 8.07
C ALA A 258 -13.69 34.45 8.11
N HIS A 259 -12.61 34.78 8.82
CA HIS A 259 -11.39 33.99 8.86
C HIS A 259 -11.15 33.36 10.24
N VAL A 260 -10.69 32.11 10.28
CA VAL A 260 -10.46 31.38 11.54
C VAL A 260 -9.40 32.03 12.43
N GLY A 261 -8.32 32.58 11.84
CA GLY A 261 -7.25 33.23 12.60
C GLY A 261 -7.71 34.39 13.50
N HIS A 262 -8.84 35.04 13.19
CA HIS A 262 -9.42 36.08 14.06
C HIS A 262 -9.82 35.55 15.44
N TYR A 263 -10.14 34.26 15.53
CA TYR A 263 -10.62 33.60 16.74
C TYR A 263 -9.54 32.81 17.45
N LEU A 264 -8.31 32.76 16.92
CA LEU A 264 -7.22 31.94 17.44
C LEU A 264 -6.12 32.81 18.04
N ARG A 265 -5.42 32.26 19.04
CA ARG A 265 -4.12 32.81 19.48
C ARG A 265 -3.07 32.60 18.39
N ASP A 266 -2.02 33.42 18.41
CA ASP A 266 -0.88 33.22 17.51
C ASP A 266 -0.18 31.87 17.80
N ILE A 267 0.39 31.27 16.76
CA ILE A 267 1.06 29.97 16.88
C ILE A 267 2.24 30.04 17.86
N GLU A 268 2.99 31.14 17.93
CA GLU A 268 4.10 31.29 18.87
C GLU A 268 3.61 31.43 20.32
N ASP A 269 2.46 32.07 20.54
CA ASP A 269 1.79 32.07 21.85
C ASP A 269 1.38 30.67 22.28
N LEU A 270 0.84 29.88 21.35
CA LEU A 270 0.45 28.50 21.61
C LEU A 270 1.67 27.61 21.88
N LYS A 271 2.79 27.81 21.17
CA LYS A 271 4.05 27.12 21.45
C LYS A 271 4.59 27.44 22.85
N ARG A 272 4.46 28.69 23.30
CA ARG A 272 4.76 29.05 24.71
C ARG A 272 3.80 28.36 25.68
N ALA A 273 2.52 28.28 25.36
CA ALA A 273 1.53 27.61 26.19
C ALA A 273 1.72 26.08 26.26
N LEU A 274 2.28 25.44 25.23
CA LEU A 274 2.61 24.00 25.23
C LEU A 274 3.67 23.59 26.27
N VAL A 275 4.41 24.55 26.82
CA VAL A 275 5.39 24.34 27.90
C VAL A 275 4.97 25.01 29.21
N ALA A 276 3.71 25.43 29.34
CA ALA A 276 3.18 26.04 30.55
C ALA A 276 3.25 25.08 31.76
N PRO A 277 3.38 25.59 33.01
CA PRO A 277 3.41 24.75 34.20
C PRO A 277 2.14 23.91 34.39
N ASP A 278 0.98 24.46 34.04
CA ASP A 278 -0.29 23.75 34.12
C ASP A 278 -0.50 22.88 32.87
N ALA A 279 -0.71 21.58 33.08
CA ALA A 279 -1.06 20.65 32.02
C ALA A 279 -2.36 21.04 31.28
N LEU A 280 -3.31 21.68 31.98
CA LEU A 280 -4.57 22.13 31.38
C LEU A 280 -4.33 23.15 30.27
N ASP A 281 -3.49 24.15 30.52
CA ASP A 281 -3.14 25.15 29.51
C ASP A 281 -2.42 24.50 28.32
N ARG A 282 -1.59 23.48 28.57
CA ARG A 282 -0.87 22.73 27.52
C ARG A 282 -1.81 21.93 26.62
N TRP A 283 -2.79 21.19 27.17
CA TRP A 283 -3.71 20.43 26.31
C TRP A 283 -4.74 21.33 25.62
N GLN A 284 -5.14 22.44 26.24
CA GLN A 284 -5.95 23.47 25.57
C GLN A 284 -5.18 24.16 24.43
N ALA A 285 -3.87 24.39 24.61
CA ALA A 285 -3.01 24.87 23.53
C ALA A 285 -2.88 23.84 22.39
N ALA A 286 -2.72 22.55 22.71
CA ALA A 286 -2.71 21.49 21.72
C ALA A 286 -4.04 21.39 20.95
N GLU A 287 -5.19 21.53 21.62
CA GLU A 287 -6.52 21.59 20.99
C GLU A 287 -6.66 22.78 20.04
N GLU A 288 -6.24 23.98 20.47
CA GLU A 288 -6.32 25.19 19.65
C GLU A 288 -5.37 25.14 18.44
N LEU A 289 -4.17 24.57 18.59
CA LEU A 289 -3.26 24.31 17.47
C LEU A 289 -3.91 23.46 16.37
N GLY A 290 -4.83 22.56 16.74
CA GLY A 290 -5.60 21.76 15.79
C GLY A 290 -6.54 22.56 14.87
N GLN A 291 -6.81 23.83 15.20
CA GLN A 291 -7.63 24.74 14.39
C GLN A 291 -6.80 25.57 13.40
N HIS A 292 -5.48 25.56 13.51
CA HIS A 292 -4.62 26.17 12.52
C HIS A 292 -4.37 25.17 11.38
N VAL A 293 -4.97 25.41 10.22
CA VAL A 293 -4.69 24.64 8.99
C VAL A 293 -3.34 25.06 8.43
N SER A 294 -2.26 24.60 9.07
CA SER A 294 -0.90 25.02 8.79
C SER A 294 0.10 23.88 9.03
N VAL A 295 1.10 23.74 8.17
CA VAL A 295 2.20 22.78 8.37
C VAL A 295 3.06 23.15 9.58
N ARG A 296 3.03 24.42 10.03
CA ARG A 296 3.81 24.94 11.16
C ARG A 296 3.45 24.31 12.50
N VAL A 297 2.24 23.79 12.65
CA VAL A 297 1.77 23.20 13.92
C VAL A 297 2.10 21.72 14.04
N LEU A 298 2.53 21.06 12.95
CA LEU A 298 2.82 19.62 12.95
C LEU A 298 3.94 19.27 13.94
N ASP A 299 5.08 19.96 13.89
CA ASP A 299 6.22 19.64 14.76
C ASP A 299 5.95 19.94 16.24
N PRO A 300 5.36 21.09 16.64
CA PRO A 300 4.94 21.32 18.02
C PRO A 300 3.97 20.24 18.55
N LEU A 301 3.02 19.79 17.73
CA LEU A 301 2.07 18.75 18.13
C LEU A 301 2.73 17.37 18.22
N LEU A 302 3.63 17.02 17.30
CA LEU A 302 4.41 15.79 17.37
C LEU A 302 5.30 15.77 18.62
N GLU A 303 5.89 16.91 18.98
CA GLU A 303 6.68 17.03 20.20
C GLU A 303 5.81 16.90 21.45
N ALA A 304 4.62 17.52 21.46
CA ALA A 304 3.66 17.38 22.55
C ALA A 304 3.20 15.91 22.72
N LEU A 305 2.93 15.21 21.61
CA LEU A 305 2.61 13.78 21.59
C LEU A 305 3.77 12.94 22.13
N ARG A 306 5.00 13.28 21.78
CA ARG A 306 6.20 12.51 22.15
C ARG A 306 6.60 12.70 23.61
N ALA A 307 6.64 13.94 24.09
CA ALA A 307 7.35 14.31 25.32
C ALA A 307 6.44 14.62 26.52
N ALA A 308 5.12 14.80 26.33
CA ALA A 308 4.25 15.19 27.44
C ALA A 308 3.99 14.04 28.41
N ARG A 309 4.27 14.27 29.70
CA ARG A 309 4.01 13.30 30.78
C ARG A 309 2.52 13.06 31.05
N ASN A 310 1.68 14.07 30.84
CA ASN A 310 0.24 13.92 31.03
C ASN A 310 -0.39 13.40 29.72
N PRO A 311 -1.10 12.27 29.74
CA PRO A 311 -1.61 11.65 28.52
C PRO A 311 -2.73 12.44 27.84
N LEU A 312 -3.42 13.36 28.53
CA LEU A 312 -4.39 14.25 27.88
C LEU A 312 -3.70 15.20 26.90
N ILE A 313 -2.53 15.73 27.24
CA ILE A 313 -1.77 16.60 26.32
C ILE A 313 -1.42 15.83 25.05
N ARG A 314 -0.94 14.59 25.21
CA ARG A 314 -0.60 13.71 24.09
C ARG A 314 -1.82 13.35 23.24
N GLN A 315 -2.95 13.04 23.89
CA GLN A 315 -4.21 12.71 23.21
C GLN A 315 -4.73 13.91 22.39
N HIS A 316 -4.80 15.09 23.00
CA HIS A 316 -5.20 16.31 22.29
C HIS A 316 -4.25 16.63 21.14
N ALA A 317 -2.94 16.43 21.32
CA ALA A 317 -1.97 16.61 20.25
C ALA A 317 -2.21 15.64 19.07
N PHE A 318 -2.49 14.37 19.35
CA PHE A 318 -2.84 13.37 18.32
C PHE A 318 -4.13 13.73 17.57
N ASP A 319 -5.18 14.13 18.29
CA ASP A 319 -6.45 14.55 17.69
C ASP A 319 -6.31 15.83 16.85
N SER A 320 -5.49 16.77 17.30
CA SER A 320 -5.15 17.97 16.53
C SER A 320 -4.33 17.65 15.29
N LEU A 321 -3.34 16.75 15.36
CA LEU A 321 -2.59 16.29 14.18
C LEU A 321 -3.53 15.69 13.13
N ARG A 322 -4.48 14.84 13.55
CA ARG A 322 -5.51 14.28 12.68
C ARG A 322 -6.35 15.36 12.01
N SER A 323 -6.76 16.36 12.79
CA SER A 323 -7.62 17.44 12.29
C SER A 323 -6.87 18.32 11.28
N VAL A 324 -5.62 18.68 11.57
CA VAL A 324 -4.78 19.49 10.68
C VAL A 324 -4.45 18.73 9.39
N LEU A 325 -4.02 17.48 9.48
CA LEU A 325 -3.70 16.67 8.29
C LEU A 325 -4.94 16.42 7.41
N ALA A 326 -6.12 16.28 8.00
CA ALA A 326 -7.38 16.16 7.25
C ALA A 326 -7.83 17.47 6.59
N ALA A 327 -7.40 18.62 7.12
CA ALA A 327 -7.72 19.94 6.58
C ALA A 327 -6.71 20.45 5.54
N LEU A 328 -5.46 19.97 5.57
CA LEU A 328 -4.45 20.28 4.56
C LEU A 328 -4.80 19.63 3.20
N PRO A 329 -4.34 20.21 2.08
CA PRO A 329 -4.44 19.53 0.79
C PRO A 329 -3.80 18.14 0.85
N LYS A 330 -4.50 17.11 0.38
CA LYS A 330 -4.06 15.72 0.50
C LYS A 330 -2.60 15.47 0.04
N PRO A 331 -2.12 16.00 -1.11
CA PRO A 331 -0.73 15.82 -1.51
C PRO A 331 0.29 16.46 -0.56
N VAL A 332 -0.06 17.60 0.05
CA VAL A 332 0.76 18.27 1.06
C VAL A 332 0.78 17.44 2.34
N ALA A 333 -0.38 17.02 2.84
CA ALA A 333 -0.45 16.18 4.03
C ALA A 333 0.37 14.88 3.88
N GLU A 334 0.28 14.23 2.72
CA GLU A 334 1.09 13.04 2.42
C GLU A 334 2.59 13.34 2.40
N TYR A 335 3.01 14.46 1.80
CA TYR A 335 4.39 14.92 1.81
C TYR A 335 4.90 15.17 3.24
N GLU A 336 4.16 15.93 4.04
CA GLU A 336 4.54 16.30 5.41
C GLU A 336 4.66 15.08 6.33
N VAL A 337 3.79 14.08 6.15
CA VAL A 337 3.88 12.81 6.89
C VAL A 337 5.06 11.97 6.42
N THR A 338 5.23 11.82 5.10
CA THR A 338 6.28 10.96 4.55
C THR A 338 7.68 11.48 4.85
N SER A 339 7.91 12.79 4.68
CA SER A 339 9.22 13.41 4.94
C SER A 339 9.66 13.21 6.41
N ARG A 340 8.71 13.30 7.35
CA ARG A 340 8.95 13.05 8.78
C ARG A 340 9.17 11.57 9.07
N LEU A 341 8.41 10.68 8.45
CA LEU A 341 8.60 9.24 8.60
C LEU A 341 9.99 8.80 8.11
N ASP A 342 10.46 9.35 6.99
CA ASP A 342 11.80 9.07 6.45
C ASP A 342 12.89 9.52 7.43
N ALA A 343 12.77 10.73 7.99
CA ALA A 343 13.71 11.26 8.97
C ALA A 343 13.72 10.47 10.31
N LEU A 344 12.59 9.91 10.73
CA LEU A 344 12.43 9.21 12.01
C LEU A 344 12.82 7.73 11.94
N ARG A 345 12.46 7.02 10.86
CA ARG A 345 12.65 5.56 10.75
C ARG A 345 14.11 5.12 10.85
N ALA A 346 15.04 5.94 10.38
CA ALA A 346 16.47 5.65 10.48
C ALA A 346 17.01 5.75 11.92
N ARG A 347 16.25 6.34 12.86
CA ARG A 347 16.72 6.76 14.19
C ARG A 347 15.85 6.28 15.36
N ALA A 348 14.75 5.58 15.09
CA ALA A 348 13.79 5.17 16.11
C ALA A 348 14.34 4.02 16.98
N THR A 349 14.71 4.34 18.22
CA THR A 349 15.25 3.38 19.21
C THR A 349 14.56 3.45 20.57
N SER A 350 13.51 4.27 20.72
CA SER A 350 12.79 4.44 21.98
C SER A 350 11.28 4.30 21.81
N ALA A 351 10.58 3.99 22.91
CA ALA A 351 9.12 3.85 22.95
C ALA A 351 8.41 5.09 22.39
N GLU A 352 8.90 6.28 22.74
CA GLU A 352 8.34 7.56 22.31
C GLU A 352 8.52 7.79 20.81
N LEU A 353 9.66 7.38 20.24
CA LEU A 353 9.89 7.47 18.80
C LEU A 353 9.02 6.46 18.04
N TYR A 354 8.86 5.24 18.55
CA TYR A 354 7.92 4.27 17.98
C TYR A 354 6.47 4.80 18.03
N LEU A 355 6.06 5.46 19.12
CA LEU A 355 4.75 6.11 19.21
C LEU A 355 4.58 7.21 18.15
N THR A 356 5.57 8.07 17.95
CA THR A 356 5.52 9.11 16.89
C THR A 356 5.40 8.49 15.50
N VAL A 357 6.19 7.45 15.19
CA VAL A 357 6.12 6.74 13.92
C VAL A 357 4.77 6.06 13.74
N ALA A 358 4.26 5.40 14.77
CA ALA A 358 2.94 4.75 14.76
C ALA A 358 1.82 5.76 14.48
N ALA A 359 1.85 6.92 15.16
CA ALA A 359 0.88 7.98 14.95
C ALA A 359 0.90 8.52 13.52
N LEU A 360 2.08 8.81 12.95
CA LEU A 360 2.20 9.27 11.56
C LEU A 360 1.69 8.22 10.54
N LEU A 361 1.94 6.93 10.79
CA LEU A 361 1.41 5.85 9.95
C LEU A 361 -0.11 5.72 10.08
N ASP A 362 -0.65 5.85 11.28
CA ASP A 362 -2.09 5.80 11.54
C ASP A 362 -2.81 6.94 10.82
N LEU A 363 -2.32 8.17 11.01
CA LEU A 363 -2.86 9.38 10.42
C LEU A 363 -2.75 9.43 8.89
N SER A 364 -1.83 8.67 8.29
CA SER A 364 -1.76 8.47 6.83
C SER A 364 -2.57 7.28 6.31
N GLY A 365 -3.34 6.60 7.17
CA GLY A 365 -4.17 5.45 6.82
C GLY A 365 -3.43 4.11 6.70
N GLN A 366 -2.14 4.06 7.06
CA GLN A 366 -1.31 2.85 7.02
C GLN A 366 -1.48 2.00 8.30
N LEU A 367 -2.72 1.68 8.65
CA LEU A 367 -3.09 1.06 9.94
C LEU A 367 -2.35 -0.24 10.26
N ALA A 368 -2.03 -1.07 9.25
CA ALA A 368 -1.30 -2.32 9.46
C ALA A 368 0.12 -2.04 9.97
N GLN A 369 0.85 -1.12 9.32
CA GLN A 369 2.19 -0.73 9.77
C GLN A 369 2.11 0.03 11.10
N ALA A 370 1.12 0.92 11.27
CA ALA A 370 0.90 1.64 12.52
C ALA A 370 0.69 0.69 13.70
N SER A 371 -0.09 -0.39 13.51
CA SER A 371 -0.35 -1.39 14.55
C SER A 371 0.94 -2.06 15.04
N THR A 372 1.86 -2.38 14.12
CA THR A 372 3.17 -2.95 14.46
C THR A 372 4.02 -1.98 15.28
N GLU A 373 4.05 -0.69 14.91
CA GLU A 373 4.83 0.30 15.64
C GLU A 373 4.19 0.65 17.00
N TYR A 374 2.85 0.66 17.11
CA TYR A 374 2.15 0.78 18.39
C TYR A 374 2.49 -0.38 19.34
N GLN A 375 2.56 -1.61 18.81
CA GLN A 375 2.96 -2.78 19.60
C GLN A 375 4.39 -2.63 20.12
N ARG A 376 5.34 -2.21 19.28
CA ARG A 376 6.73 -1.94 19.70
C ARG A 376 6.82 -0.84 20.77
N ALA A 377 6.04 0.22 20.62
CA ALA A 377 5.96 1.30 21.61
C ALA A 377 5.41 0.78 22.95
N ALA A 378 4.41 -0.11 22.93
CA ALA A 378 3.81 -0.69 24.12
C ALA A 378 4.71 -1.72 24.83
N GLU A 379 5.45 -2.54 24.08
CA GLU A 379 6.37 -3.56 24.64
C GLU A 379 7.59 -2.95 25.34
N SER A 380 7.95 -1.71 24.99
CA SER A 380 9.12 -1.01 25.52
C SER A 380 8.83 -0.13 26.74
N GLY A 381 7.58 -0.08 27.23
CA GLY A 381 7.18 0.80 28.32
C GLY A 381 5.92 0.37 29.07
N ALA A 382 5.46 1.23 29.99
CA ALA A 382 4.19 1.04 30.69
C ALA A 382 3.00 1.23 29.75
N ALA A 383 1.83 0.74 30.17
CA ALA A 383 0.59 0.84 29.41
C ALA A 383 0.24 2.31 29.08
N ASP A 384 0.42 2.72 27.83
CA ASP A 384 0.22 4.09 27.39
C ASP A 384 -1.26 4.38 27.09
N PRO A 385 -1.92 5.33 27.78
CA PRO A 385 -3.33 5.63 27.56
C PRO A 385 -3.68 6.03 26.12
N VAL A 386 -2.76 6.68 25.40
CA VAL A 386 -2.98 7.10 24.00
C VAL A 386 -3.04 5.86 23.10
N ILE A 387 -2.11 4.92 23.30
CA ILE A 387 -2.07 3.65 22.55
C ILE A 387 -3.32 2.82 22.86
N LEU A 388 -3.67 2.68 24.15
CA LEU A 388 -4.84 1.91 24.57
C LEU A 388 -6.14 2.48 23.99
N ARG A 389 -6.33 3.80 24.03
CA ARG A 389 -7.48 4.46 23.37
C ARG A 389 -7.52 4.15 21.89
N ARG A 390 -6.39 4.23 21.20
CA ARG A 390 -6.36 3.99 19.77
C ARG A 390 -6.63 2.52 19.43
N TRP A 391 -6.13 1.58 20.23
CA TRP A 391 -6.46 0.16 20.09
C TRP A 391 -7.94 -0.13 20.32
N VAL A 392 -8.60 0.51 21.29
CA VAL A 392 -10.06 0.43 21.46
C VAL A 392 -10.75 0.81 20.14
N GLN A 393 -10.41 1.98 19.59
CA GLN A 393 -11.01 2.50 18.36
C GLN A 393 -10.74 1.60 17.14
N ILE A 394 -9.49 1.21 16.88
CA ILE A 394 -9.13 0.34 15.75
C ILE A 394 -9.87 -1.00 15.84
N ARG A 395 -10.02 -1.57 17.05
CA ARG A 395 -10.72 -2.84 17.25
C ARG A 395 -12.24 -2.67 17.07
N GLU A 396 -12.82 -1.55 17.49
CA GLU A 396 -14.22 -1.21 17.20
C GLU A 396 -14.45 -1.05 15.69
N GLU A 397 -13.58 -0.32 14.97
CA GLU A 397 -13.64 -0.16 13.50
C GLU A 397 -13.58 -1.52 12.78
N ARG A 398 -12.81 -2.48 13.32
CA ARG A 398 -12.70 -3.85 12.80
C ARG A 398 -13.79 -4.81 13.30
N ARG A 399 -14.78 -4.32 14.08
CA ARG A 399 -15.84 -5.13 14.71
C ARG A 399 -15.33 -6.21 15.66
N GLN A 400 -14.14 -6.03 16.23
CA GLN A 400 -13.51 -6.91 17.22
C GLN A 400 -13.89 -6.45 18.63
N HIS A 401 -15.19 -6.51 18.95
CA HIS A 401 -15.76 -5.87 20.15
C HIS A 401 -15.19 -6.43 21.47
N PHE A 402 -15.00 -7.74 21.59
CA PHE A 402 -14.38 -8.32 22.79
C PHE A 402 -12.94 -7.81 22.99
N SER A 403 -12.11 -7.86 21.94
CA SER A 403 -10.74 -7.35 21.97
C SER A 403 -10.66 -5.85 22.26
N SER A 404 -11.65 -5.07 21.82
CA SER A 404 -11.80 -3.67 22.21
C SER A 404 -12.06 -3.54 23.70
N GLY A 405 -12.96 -4.36 24.26
CA GLY A 405 -13.21 -4.46 25.70
C GLY A 405 -11.96 -4.81 26.51
N VAL A 406 -11.11 -5.72 26.02
CA VAL A 406 -9.82 -6.05 26.66
C VAL A 406 -8.89 -4.83 26.74
N ALA A 407 -8.79 -4.05 25.66
CA ALA A 407 -7.99 -2.83 25.63
C ALA A 407 -8.54 -1.75 26.59
N ALA A 408 -9.86 -1.57 26.58
CA ALA A 408 -10.55 -0.64 27.45
C ALA A 408 -10.38 -1.02 28.92
N ARG A 409 -10.39 -2.32 29.26
CA ARG A 409 -10.09 -2.80 30.61
C ARG A 409 -8.68 -2.41 31.05
N GLN A 410 -7.66 -2.57 30.21
CA GLN A 410 -6.30 -2.13 30.54
C GLN A 410 -6.24 -0.63 30.81
N LEU A 411 -6.98 0.17 30.04
CA LEU A 411 -7.09 1.61 30.26
C LEU A 411 -7.79 1.95 31.57
N ALA A 412 -8.83 1.22 31.94
CA ALA A 412 -9.50 1.37 33.22
C ALA A 412 -8.58 1.02 34.41
N LEU A 413 -7.76 -0.04 34.27
CA LEU A 413 -6.79 -0.42 35.30
C LEU A 413 -5.71 0.65 35.48
N TRP A 414 -5.19 1.22 34.40
CA TRP A 414 -4.28 2.37 34.47
C TRP A 414 -4.92 3.55 35.20
N SER A 415 -6.17 3.89 34.86
CA SER A 415 -6.89 4.97 35.54
C SER A 415 -7.09 4.71 37.03
N LEU A 416 -7.35 3.45 37.41
CA LEU A 416 -7.51 3.03 38.80
C LEU A 416 -6.20 3.20 39.58
N GLU A 417 -5.09 2.74 39.02
CA GLU A 417 -3.75 2.86 39.60
C GLU A 417 -3.39 4.33 39.84
N VAL A 418 -3.56 5.20 38.83
CA VAL A 418 -3.33 6.65 38.99
C VAL A 418 -4.21 7.25 40.08
N ALA A 419 -5.48 6.84 40.18
CA ALA A 419 -6.39 7.36 41.21
C ALA A 419 -6.00 6.93 42.63
N GLN A 420 -5.42 5.73 42.79
CA GLN A 420 -4.93 5.19 44.05
C GLN A 420 -3.61 5.84 44.49
N GLU A 421 -2.68 6.04 43.56
CA GLU A 421 -1.32 6.52 43.86
C GLU A 421 -1.21 8.05 43.92
N SER A 422 -2.10 8.78 43.22
CA SER A 422 -2.06 10.24 43.20
C SER A 422 -2.26 10.81 44.61
N GLN A 423 -1.27 11.58 45.06
CA GLN A 423 -1.31 12.22 46.37
C GLN A 423 -2.37 13.33 46.41
N VAL A 424 -3.31 13.17 47.33
CA VAL A 424 -4.30 14.18 47.72
C VAL A 424 -4.24 14.23 49.24
N THR A 425 -3.48 15.20 49.78
CA THR A 425 -3.26 15.32 51.23
C THR A 425 -4.27 16.30 51.83
N PRO A 426 -4.99 15.89 52.90
CA PRO A 426 -5.87 16.80 53.66
C PRO A 426 -5.11 17.91 54.39
N GLU A 427 -3.81 17.71 54.67
CA GLU A 427 -2.96 18.67 55.40
C GLU A 427 -2.56 19.91 54.57
N GLY A 428 -3.26 20.16 53.47
CA GLY A 428 -3.42 21.50 52.91
C GLY A 428 -2.67 21.82 51.64
N ARG A 429 -2.11 20.85 50.91
CA ARG A 429 -1.49 21.08 49.58
C ARG A 429 -1.66 19.90 48.63
N VAL A 430 -2.56 20.03 47.66
CA VAL A 430 -2.60 19.13 46.49
C VAL A 430 -1.69 19.70 45.42
N PRO A 431 -0.66 18.96 44.95
CA PRO A 431 0.13 19.39 43.82
C PRO A 431 -0.76 19.55 42.57
N LEU A 432 -0.67 20.69 41.87
CA LEU A 432 -1.40 20.93 40.62
C LEU A 432 -1.22 19.77 39.64
N ALA A 433 0.00 19.23 39.54
CA ALA A 433 0.29 18.07 38.72
C ALA A 433 -0.55 16.84 39.09
N SER A 434 -0.78 16.56 40.37
CA SER A 434 -1.63 15.46 40.86
C SER A 434 -3.08 15.66 40.44
N ALA A 435 -3.63 16.86 40.62
CA ALA A 435 -4.99 17.18 40.17
C ALA A 435 -5.17 16.97 38.65
N ARG A 436 -4.15 17.34 37.86
CA ARG A 436 -4.16 17.13 36.40
C ARG A 436 -3.96 15.68 35.98
N GLN A 437 -3.23 14.88 36.75
CA GLN A 437 -3.15 13.43 36.53
C GLN A 437 -4.47 12.74 36.88
N LEU A 438 -5.14 13.15 37.96
CA LEU A 438 -6.48 12.67 38.30
C LEU A 438 -7.52 13.06 37.23
N CYS A 439 -7.40 14.24 36.62
CA CYS A 439 -8.20 14.63 35.47
C CYS A 439 -8.02 13.66 34.29
N ALA A 440 -6.76 13.31 33.98
CA ALA A 440 -6.45 12.30 32.98
C ALA A 440 -7.02 10.92 33.33
N ALA A 441 -6.91 10.49 34.59
CA ALA A 441 -7.47 9.23 35.07
C ALA A 441 -9.00 9.20 34.89
N ALA A 442 -9.72 10.23 35.32
CA ALA A 442 -11.18 10.32 35.21
C ALA A 442 -11.66 10.34 33.75
N VAL A 443 -10.99 11.11 32.88
CA VAL A 443 -11.32 11.18 31.45
C VAL A 443 -11.08 9.84 30.74
N ASN A 444 -10.02 9.12 31.09
CA ASN A 444 -9.73 7.78 30.56
C ASN A 444 -10.64 6.69 31.13
N ALA A 445 -10.99 6.76 32.41
CA ALA A 445 -11.90 5.80 33.04
C ALA A 445 -13.31 5.90 32.45
N ARG A 446 -13.80 7.12 32.20
CA ARG A 446 -15.06 7.35 31.48
C ARG A 446 -15.05 6.71 30.09
N PHE A 447 -14.02 7.01 29.29
CA PHE A 447 -13.88 6.43 27.95
C PHE A 447 -13.83 4.90 27.98
N ALA A 448 -13.07 4.32 28.92
CA ALA A 448 -12.97 2.88 29.09
C ALA A 448 -14.32 2.24 29.48
N ALA A 449 -15.03 2.82 30.44
CA ALA A 449 -16.35 2.34 30.86
C ALA A 449 -17.35 2.37 29.69
N ASP A 450 -17.39 3.47 28.93
CA ASP A 450 -18.27 3.60 27.77
C ASP A 450 -17.91 2.59 26.67
N ALA A 451 -16.62 2.34 26.43
CA ALA A 451 -16.15 1.36 25.45
C ALA A 451 -16.51 -0.08 25.85
N ILE A 452 -16.35 -0.42 27.13
CA ILE A 452 -16.73 -1.75 27.65
C ILE A 452 -18.25 -1.94 27.58
N ALA A 453 -19.04 -0.91 27.91
CA ALA A 453 -20.49 -0.95 27.77
C ALA A 453 -20.92 -1.20 26.31
N ARG A 454 -20.28 -0.52 25.35
CA ARG A 454 -20.50 -0.78 23.91
C ARG A 454 -20.10 -2.21 23.53
N ALA A 455 -18.96 -2.71 24.01
CA ALA A 455 -18.52 -4.07 23.75
C ALA A 455 -19.51 -5.10 24.31
N ARG A 456 -20.00 -4.91 25.54
CA ARG A 456 -20.99 -5.78 26.20
C ARG A 456 -22.34 -5.78 25.48
N ALA A 457 -22.75 -4.63 24.94
CA ALA A 457 -24.02 -4.53 24.23
C ALA A 457 -24.05 -5.32 22.90
N VAL A 458 -22.88 -5.57 22.30
CA VAL A 458 -22.78 -6.14 20.95
C VAL A 458 -22.12 -7.52 20.93
N SER A 459 -21.14 -7.77 21.79
CA SER A 459 -20.36 -9.01 21.78
C SER A 459 -21.12 -10.15 22.46
N THR A 460 -21.17 -11.28 21.77
CA THR A 460 -21.68 -12.56 22.30
C THR A 460 -20.57 -13.42 22.90
N GLU A 461 -19.31 -13.02 22.72
CA GLU A 461 -18.13 -13.74 23.19
C GLU A 461 -17.82 -13.35 24.65
N PHE A 462 -17.55 -14.35 25.48
CA PHE A 462 -17.09 -14.17 26.86
C PHE A 462 -17.90 -13.13 27.69
N PRO A 463 -19.24 -13.30 27.80
CA PRO A 463 -20.10 -12.31 28.46
C PRO A 463 -19.77 -12.12 29.95
N GLU A 464 -19.26 -13.16 30.62
CA GLU A 464 -18.84 -13.09 32.02
C GLU A 464 -17.60 -12.20 32.21
N ASP A 465 -16.62 -12.33 31.31
CA ASP A 465 -15.42 -11.48 31.30
C ASP A 465 -15.81 -10.02 31.06
N LEU A 466 -16.68 -9.73 30.09
CA LEU A 466 -17.16 -8.36 29.82
C LEU A 466 -17.93 -7.78 31.01
N ALA A 467 -18.72 -8.59 31.71
CA ALA A 467 -19.39 -8.17 32.94
C ALA A 467 -18.38 -7.87 34.07
N GLU A 468 -17.28 -8.62 34.17
CA GLU A 468 -16.19 -8.30 35.10
C GLU A 468 -15.46 -7.01 34.72
N PHE A 469 -15.16 -6.83 33.43
CA PHE A 469 -14.49 -5.64 32.92
C PHE A 469 -15.32 -4.39 33.23
N GLU A 470 -16.64 -4.47 33.05
CA GLU A 470 -17.55 -3.36 33.34
C GLU A 470 -17.56 -3.01 34.82
N ARG A 471 -17.61 -4.00 35.73
CA ARG A 471 -17.51 -3.74 37.18
C ARG A 471 -16.21 -3.02 37.52
N LYS A 472 -15.07 -3.51 37.03
CA LYS A 472 -13.75 -2.90 37.24
C LYS A 472 -13.66 -1.49 36.67
N ALA A 473 -14.22 -1.25 35.48
CA ALA A 473 -14.23 0.06 34.87
C ALA A 473 -15.15 1.05 35.60
N ALA A 474 -16.29 0.58 36.12
CA ALA A 474 -17.17 1.39 36.95
C ALA A 474 -16.49 1.80 38.27
N ASP A 475 -15.76 0.90 38.91
CA ASP A 475 -15.00 1.22 40.12
C ASP A 475 -13.85 2.19 39.85
N ALA A 476 -13.09 1.98 38.77
CA ALA A 476 -12.04 2.90 38.32
C ALA A 476 -12.59 4.31 38.05
N LYS A 477 -13.73 4.40 37.33
CA LYS A 477 -14.42 5.66 37.06
C LYS A 477 -14.85 6.35 38.35
N ARG A 478 -15.53 5.62 39.24
CA ARG A 478 -16.03 6.17 40.51
C ARG A 478 -14.89 6.72 41.37
N LEU A 479 -13.81 5.94 41.54
CA LEU A 479 -12.67 6.37 42.34
C LEU A 479 -11.95 7.57 41.72
N ALA A 480 -11.66 7.53 40.40
CA ALA A 480 -10.96 8.61 39.72
C ALA A 480 -11.75 9.93 39.77
N GLU A 481 -13.08 9.88 39.58
CA GLU A 481 -13.95 11.06 39.66
C GLU A 481 -14.03 11.63 41.09
N ALA A 482 -14.16 10.76 42.11
CA ALA A 482 -14.17 11.20 43.50
C ALA A 482 -12.84 11.85 43.91
N ARG A 483 -11.72 11.19 43.61
CA ARG A 483 -10.36 11.70 43.91
C ARG A 483 -10.08 13.02 43.19
N LEU A 484 -10.52 13.16 41.94
CA LEU A 484 -10.43 14.40 41.20
C LEU A 484 -11.23 15.52 41.87
N ALA A 485 -12.47 15.26 42.27
CA ALA A 485 -13.32 16.23 42.94
C ALA A 485 -12.68 16.72 44.26
N ASP A 486 -12.13 15.81 45.06
CA ASP A 486 -11.40 16.17 46.29
C ASP A 486 -10.17 17.03 45.99
N ALA A 487 -9.38 16.63 44.97
CA ALA A 487 -8.19 17.37 44.55
C ALA A 487 -8.51 18.79 44.06
N GLU A 488 -9.59 18.95 43.30
CA GLU A 488 -10.04 20.24 42.76
C GLU A 488 -10.64 21.14 43.84
N LEU A 489 -11.34 20.56 44.82
CA LEU A 489 -11.84 21.30 45.97
C LEU A 489 -10.67 21.93 46.75
N VAL A 490 -9.68 21.12 47.12
CA VAL A 490 -8.48 21.58 47.85
C VAL A 490 -7.68 22.60 47.00
N LEU A 491 -7.60 22.40 45.68
CA LEU A 491 -6.95 23.34 44.77
C LEU A 491 -7.66 24.71 44.76
N ARG A 492 -9.00 24.72 44.76
CA ARG A 492 -9.80 25.95 44.79
C ARG A 492 -9.80 26.64 46.14
N GLU A 493 -9.71 25.90 47.25
CA GLU A 493 -9.50 26.48 48.57
C GLU A 493 -8.18 27.26 48.65
N GLN A 494 -7.14 26.75 47.97
CA GLN A 494 -5.83 27.40 47.91
C GLN A 494 -5.79 28.56 46.90
N ALA A 495 -6.48 28.41 45.78
CA ALA A 495 -6.56 29.39 44.72
C ALA A 495 -8.01 29.44 44.18
N PRO A 496 -8.86 30.36 44.67
CA PRO A 496 -10.28 30.42 44.30
C PRO A 496 -10.56 30.53 42.80
N GLY A 497 -9.61 31.06 42.01
CA GLY A 497 -9.68 31.16 40.56
C GLY A 497 -9.08 29.96 39.79
N ALA A 498 -8.71 28.88 40.48
CA ALA A 498 -8.09 27.73 39.83
C ALA A 498 -9.08 27.01 38.90
N LYS A 499 -8.62 26.79 37.67
CA LYS A 499 -9.35 26.01 36.67
C LYS A 499 -9.41 24.54 37.06
N THR A 500 -10.57 23.94 36.87
CA THR A 500 -10.89 22.51 36.96
C THR A 500 -10.73 21.79 35.63
N CYS A 501 -10.76 20.47 35.68
CA CYS A 501 -10.80 19.57 34.55
C CYS A 501 -12.04 19.80 33.65
N ALA A 502 -13.11 20.34 34.22
CA ALA A 502 -14.34 20.67 33.49
C ALA A 502 -14.24 21.98 32.69
N ASP A 503 -13.22 22.81 32.91
CA ASP A 503 -13.08 24.08 32.21
C ASP A 503 -12.78 23.88 30.71
N ARG A 504 -13.78 24.25 29.89
CA ARG A 504 -13.78 24.06 28.42
C ARG A 504 -13.70 25.38 27.65
N GLY A 505 -13.17 26.45 28.26
CA GLY A 505 -13.20 27.79 27.66
C GLY A 505 -12.60 27.90 26.26
N VAL A 506 -11.57 27.13 25.93
CA VAL A 506 -11.04 27.09 24.54
C VAL A 506 -12.06 26.44 23.60
N ARG A 507 -12.57 25.26 23.92
CA ARG A 507 -13.55 24.56 23.10
C ARG A 507 -14.83 25.37 22.90
N GLU A 508 -15.38 25.95 23.96
CA GLU A 508 -16.61 26.76 23.90
C GLU A 508 -16.43 27.99 23.00
N ARG A 509 -15.28 28.67 23.11
CA ARG A 509 -14.93 29.77 22.20
C ARG A 509 -14.83 29.30 20.75
N LEU A 510 -14.20 28.15 20.48
CA LEU A 510 -14.06 27.62 19.12
C LEU A 510 -15.41 27.22 18.51
N GLU A 511 -16.31 26.64 19.30
CA GLU A 511 -17.68 26.31 18.89
C GLU A 511 -18.51 27.58 18.60
N SER A 512 -18.36 28.65 19.40
CA SER A 512 -18.98 29.95 19.12
C SER A 512 -18.41 30.55 17.83
N ALA A 513 -17.08 30.53 17.70
CA ALA A 513 -16.37 31.05 16.54
C ALA A 513 -16.83 30.40 15.23
N GLU A 514 -17.11 29.10 15.22
CA GLU A 514 -17.64 28.41 14.02
C GLU A 514 -18.97 29.01 13.54
N LYS A 515 -19.89 29.30 14.47
CA LYS A 515 -21.19 29.90 14.16
C LYS A 515 -21.03 31.33 13.63
N GLU A 516 -20.19 32.11 14.28
CA GLU A 516 -19.93 33.50 13.89
C GLU A 516 -19.24 33.59 12.52
N ARG A 517 -18.24 32.74 12.26
CA ARG A 517 -17.58 32.64 10.93
C ARG A 517 -18.56 32.27 9.83
N THR A 518 -19.41 31.29 10.08
CA THR A 518 -20.44 30.88 9.11
C THR A 518 -21.37 32.05 8.78
N ALA A 519 -21.80 32.81 9.78
CA ALA A 519 -22.63 33.99 9.58
C ALA A 519 -21.88 35.10 8.80
N ALA A 520 -20.60 35.34 9.11
CA ALA A 520 -19.77 36.31 8.42
C ALA A 520 -19.60 35.94 6.93
N LEU A 521 -19.27 34.68 6.62
CA LEU A 521 -19.10 34.17 5.26
C LEU A 521 -20.39 34.28 4.43
N ASN A 522 -21.56 34.10 5.04
CA ASN A 522 -22.84 34.28 4.36
C ASN A 522 -23.07 35.73 3.89
N ALA A 523 -22.55 36.71 4.63
CA ALA A 523 -22.70 38.13 4.34
C ALA A 523 -21.53 38.74 3.54
N VAL A 524 -20.35 38.10 3.53
CA VAL A 524 -19.12 38.67 3.00
C VAL A 524 -19.19 38.94 1.50
N ALA A 525 -19.79 38.04 0.72
CA ALA A 525 -19.90 38.21 -0.73
C ALA A 525 -20.78 39.41 -1.13
N THR A 526 -21.84 39.67 -0.37
CA THR A 526 -22.76 40.79 -0.64
C THR A 526 -22.22 42.13 -0.12
N LYS A 527 -21.55 42.12 1.05
CA LYS A 527 -21.12 43.34 1.73
C LYS A 527 -19.70 43.78 1.37
N LEU A 528 -18.85 42.85 0.92
CA LEU A 528 -17.47 43.09 0.51
C LEU A 528 -17.18 42.44 -0.85
N PRO A 529 -17.84 42.88 -1.95
CA PRO A 529 -17.78 42.18 -3.25
C PRO A 529 -16.35 42.06 -3.83
N GLN A 530 -15.44 42.97 -3.49
CA GLN A 530 -14.05 42.94 -4.00
C GLN A 530 -13.22 41.78 -3.46
N VAL A 531 -13.54 41.27 -2.26
CA VAL A 531 -12.76 40.21 -1.59
C VAL A 531 -13.62 39.04 -1.13
N GLY A 532 -14.94 39.19 -1.10
CA GLY A 532 -15.85 38.21 -0.54
C GLY A 532 -15.83 36.87 -1.27
N ARG A 533 -15.62 36.89 -2.60
CA ARG A 533 -15.42 35.65 -3.36
C ARG A 533 -14.14 34.93 -2.93
N LEU A 534 -13.03 35.66 -2.81
CA LEU A 534 -11.74 35.09 -2.42
C LEU A 534 -11.77 34.56 -0.99
N LEU A 535 -12.41 35.27 -0.05
CA LEU A 535 -12.59 34.81 1.33
C LEU A 535 -13.43 33.53 1.40
N LEU A 536 -14.47 33.41 0.57
CA LEU A 536 -15.23 32.17 0.43
C LEU A 536 -14.40 31.03 -0.17
N GLU A 537 -13.57 31.30 -1.18
CA GLU A 537 -12.67 30.29 -1.79
C GLU A 537 -11.65 29.79 -0.76
N VAL A 538 -11.04 30.69 0.01
CA VAL A 538 -10.13 30.33 1.10
C VAL A 538 -10.85 29.52 2.18
N ALA A 539 -12.04 29.94 2.62
CA ALA A 539 -12.81 29.21 3.64
C ALA A 539 -13.21 27.81 3.15
N LYS A 540 -13.65 27.67 1.89
CA LYS A 540 -13.97 26.40 1.25
C LYS A 540 -12.77 25.43 1.28
N GLU A 541 -11.56 25.95 1.06
CA GLU A 541 -10.36 25.13 0.92
C GLU A 541 -9.65 24.88 2.26
N ARG A 542 -9.72 25.82 3.21
CA ARG A 542 -8.80 25.88 4.36
C ARG A 542 -9.44 26.14 5.72
N ASP A 543 -10.77 26.28 5.85
CA ASP A 543 -11.37 26.35 7.19
C ASP A 543 -11.23 24.98 7.88
N PRO A 544 -10.84 24.90 9.17
CA PRO A 544 -10.71 23.62 9.88
C PRO A 544 -12.06 22.88 10.02
N SER A 545 -13.20 23.60 10.08
CA SER A 545 -14.53 23.00 10.19
C SER A 545 -15.03 22.51 8.82
N PRO A 546 -15.33 21.20 8.66
CA PRO A 546 -16.00 20.68 7.47
C PRO A 546 -17.35 21.37 7.18
N GLN A 547 -18.08 21.76 8.22
CA GLN A 547 -19.37 22.44 8.11
C GLN A 547 -19.20 23.84 7.51
N VAL A 548 -18.19 24.59 7.95
CA VAL A 548 -17.86 25.91 7.39
C VAL A 548 -17.40 25.79 5.94
N ARG A 549 -16.54 24.79 5.62
CA ARG A 549 -16.13 24.51 4.24
C ARG A 549 -17.34 24.23 3.33
N ALA A 550 -18.28 23.42 3.81
CA ALA A 550 -19.51 23.10 3.08
C ALA A 550 -20.40 24.35 2.87
N ALA A 551 -20.56 25.19 3.91
CA ALA A 551 -21.32 26.44 3.82
C ALA A 551 -20.69 27.42 2.81
N ALA A 552 -19.36 27.59 2.84
CA ALA A 552 -18.65 28.43 1.89
C ALA A 552 -18.79 27.90 0.45
N SER A 553 -18.68 26.58 0.25
CA SER A 553 -18.90 25.92 -1.05
C SER A 553 -20.31 26.15 -1.60
N ALA A 554 -21.33 26.00 -0.75
CA ALA A 554 -22.72 26.25 -1.13
C ALA A 554 -22.94 27.71 -1.54
N LYS A 555 -22.34 28.65 -0.81
CA LYS A 555 -22.43 30.08 -1.12
C LYS A 555 -21.74 30.44 -2.43
N LEU A 556 -20.56 29.90 -2.71
CA LEU A 556 -19.87 30.09 -4.00
C LEU A 556 -20.69 29.55 -5.17
N THR A 557 -21.32 28.39 -4.99
CA THR A 557 -22.20 27.78 -6.01
C THR A 557 -23.39 28.70 -6.30
N ALA A 558 -24.02 29.26 -5.26
CA ALA A 558 -25.13 30.20 -5.42
C ALA A 558 -24.72 31.50 -6.13
N LEU A 559 -23.49 31.99 -5.95
CA LEU A 559 -22.98 33.17 -6.64
C LEU A 559 -22.70 32.91 -8.14
N ASN A 560 -22.32 31.67 -8.50
CA ASN A 560 -22.11 31.27 -9.89
C ASN A 560 -23.44 30.95 -10.63
N GLY A 561 -24.53 30.72 -9.89
CA GLY A 561 -25.85 30.37 -10.42
C GLY A 561 -26.78 31.55 -10.71
N VAL A 562 -26.27 32.78 -10.73
CA VAL A 562 -27.03 33.97 -11.14
C VAL A 562 -26.76 34.22 -12.64
N PRO A 563 -27.73 34.03 -13.55
CA PRO A 563 -27.59 34.38 -14.96
C PRO A 563 -27.39 35.88 -15.18
#